data_AF-A0A925KG52-F1
#
_entry.id   AF-A0A925KG52-F1
#
_cell.length_a   1.000
_cell.length_b   1.000
_cell.length_c   1.000
_cell.angle_alpha   90.00
_cell.angle_beta   90.00
_cell.angle_gamma   90.00
#
_symmetry.space_group_name_H-M   'P 1'
#
loop_
_entity.id
_entity.type
_entity.pdbx_description
1 polymer ?
#
loop_
_entity_poly.entity_id
_entity_poly.type
_entity_poly.pdbx_seq_one_letter_code
_entity_poly.pdbx_strand_id
1 'polypeptide(L)'
;MAWFHYLEKAGVRHAVRACWNVTDPANGLWSNCWNGLNGLFMKDNRTPQALYWVFERYAQMLGRTLATTSTTPGDVVALARNTSSDAAAAGTTKVLIGRFVSDTTQASAAAKSIAVHLQGLPAATTRARIEIQRIPYLRPDVQSGPDTTAQPLQNVEVVDRYTAKVVGGKVSAYLPAFKDRDAYYLSVD
;
A
#
# COMPACT_ATOMS: atom_id res chain seq x y z
N MET A 1 -1.48 -5.40 0.54
CA MET A 1 -2.53 -4.66 -0.19
C MET A 1 -3.80 -5.45 -0.41
N ALA A 2 -3.77 -6.54 -1.19
CA ALA A 2 -4.96 -7.37 -1.46
C ALA A 2 -5.74 -7.77 -0.20
N TRP A 3 -5.05 -8.25 0.83
CA TRP A 3 -5.67 -8.59 2.12
C TRP A 3 -6.47 -7.43 2.72
N PHE A 4 -5.89 -6.23 2.88
CA PHE A 4 -6.63 -5.08 3.41
C PHE A 4 -7.87 -4.75 2.58
N HIS A 5 -7.72 -4.73 1.24
CA HIS A 5 -8.84 -4.43 0.34
C HIS A 5 -10.00 -5.41 0.51
N TYR A 6 -9.72 -6.72 0.47
CA TYR A 6 -10.76 -7.74 0.55
C TYR A 6 -11.36 -7.89 1.95
N LEU A 7 -10.57 -7.69 3.01
CA LEU A 7 -11.07 -7.71 4.39
C LEU A 7 -12.01 -6.53 4.66
N GLU A 8 -11.64 -5.32 4.23
CA GLU A 8 -12.49 -4.12 4.31
C GLU A 8 -13.77 -4.30 3.48
N LYS A 9 -13.64 -4.78 2.25
CA LYS A 9 -14.79 -5.04 1.37
C LYS A 9 -15.75 -6.07 1.96
N ALA A 10 -15.24 -7.07 2.67
CA ALA A 10 -16.04 -8.09 3.34
C ALA A 10 -16.61 -7.63 4.70
N GLY A 11 -16.29 -6.42 5.18
CA GLY A 11 -16.75 -5.93 6.48
C GLY A 11 -16.13 -6.69 7.66
N VAL A 12 -14.94 -7.27 7.49
CA VAL A 12 -14.24 -7.99 8.56
C VAL A 12 -13.85 -7.00 9.66
N ARG A 13 -14.33 -7.25 10.88
CA ARG A 13 -14.05 -6.39 12.04
C ARG A 13 -12.62 -6.54 12.56
N HIS A 14 -12.12 -7.78 12.56
CA HIS A 14 -10.80 -8.11 13.08
C HIS A 14 -10.16 -9.17 12.20
N ALA A 15 -8.89 -8.94 11.86
CA ALA A 15 -8.04 -9.93 11.24
C ALA A 15 -6.66 -9.81 11.88
N VAL A 16 -6.05 -10.96 12.14
CA VAL A 16 -4.67 -11.03 12.63
C VAL A 16 -3.84 -11.74 11.58
N ARG A 17 -2.62 -11.26 11.38
CA ARG A 17 -1.69 -11.95 10.49
C ARG A 17 -1.17 -13.19 11.20
N ALA A 18 -1.22 -14.33 10.51
CA ALA A 18 -0.63 -15.56 11.01
C ALA A 18 0.88 -15.38 11.25
N CYS A 19 1.47 -16.23 12.06
CA CYS A 19 2.92 -16.33 12.26
C CYS A 19 3.25 -17.82 12.39
N TRP A 20 4.52 -18.19 12.19
CA TRP A 20 4.95 -19.58 12.16
C TRP A 20 6.41 -19.71 12.60
N ASN A 21 6.83 -20.95 12.85
CA ASN A 21 8.23 -21.27 13.01
C ASN A 21 8.89 -21.34 11.63
N VAL A 22 10.02 -20.66 11.48
CA VAL A 22 10.85 -20.58 10.29
C VAL A 22 12.13 -21.37 10.57
N THR A 23 12.51 -22.21 9.62
CA THR A 23 13.85 -22.79 9.59
C THR A 23 14.66 -22.04 8.54
N ASP A 24 15.73 -21.38 8.97
CA ASP A 24 16.66 -20.65 8.09
C ASP A 24 18.06 -21.31 8.12
N PRO A 25 18.76 -21.44 6.99
CA PRO A 25 20.08 -22.10 6.93
C PRO A 25 21.15 -21.46 7.82
N ALA A 26 21.09 -20.14 8.06
CA ALA A 26 22.07 -19.41 8.87
C ALA A 26 21.68 -19.35 10.35
N ASN A 27 20.40 -19.48 10.69
CA ASN A 27 19.87 -19.21 12.03
C ASN A 27 19.19 -20.40 12.70
N GLY A 28 19.02 -21.54 12.01
CA GLY A 28 18.28 -22.69 12.54
C GLY A 28 16.77 -22.42 12.67
N LEU A 29 16.11 -23.15 13.57
CA LEU A 29 14.67 -23.01 13.85
C LEU A 29 14.42 -21.80 14.75
N TRP A 30 13.55 -20.89 14.32
CA TRP A 30 13.12 -19.74 15.11
C TRP A 30 11.66 -19.37 14.84
N SER A 31 11.03 -18.58 15.71
CA SER A 31 9.63 -18.18 15.56
C SER A 31 9.49 -16.73 15.11
N ASN A 32 8.81 -16.51 13.98
CA ASN A 32 8.51 -15.16 13.50
C ASN A 32 7.29 -14.52 14.18
N CYS A 33 6.66 -15.24 15.12
CA CYS A 33 5.65 -14.71 16.03
C CYS A 33 6.24 -13.69 17.00
N TRP A 34 7.46 -13.94 17.47
CA TRP A 34 8.13 -13.12 18.48
C TRP A 34 9.28 -12.29 17.93
N ASN A 35 9.85 -12.69 16.79
CA ASN A 35 10.95 -12.00 16.13
C ASN A 35 10.48 -11.51 14.76
N GLY A 36 10.62 -10.23 14.48
CA GLY A 36 10.20 -9.60 13.24
C GLY A 36 8.69 -9.47 13.02
N LEU A 37 7.85 -10.07 13.86
CA LEU A 37 6.38 -10.06 13.77
C LEU A 37 5.89 -10.41 12.35
N ASN A 38 6.39 -11.54 11.86
CA ASN A 38 6.19 -12.07 10.52
C ASN A 38 6.67 -11.14 9.39
N GLY A 39 7.65 -10.28 9.64
CA GLY A 39 8.21 -9.39 8.62
C GLY A 39 7.59 -7.99 8.60
N LEU A 40 7.02 -7.53 9.72
CA LEU A 40 6.91 -6.10 9.99
C LEU A 40 8.30 -5.53 10.30
N PHE A 41 9.09 -6.23 11.10
CA PHE A 41 10.43 -5.83 11.50
C PHE A 41 11.45 -6.91 11.12
N MET A 42 12.73 -6.55 11.14
CA MET A 42 13.82 -7.52 11.17
C MET A 42 13.80 -8.29 12.50
N LYS A 43 14.65 -9.31 12.62
CA LYS A 43 14.74 -10.16 13.84
C LYS A 43 15.00 -9.37 15.12
N ASP A 44 15.56 -8.16 15.01
CA ASP A 44 15.81 -7.24 16.12
C ASP A 44 14.55 -6.57 16.71
N ASN A 45 13.37 -6.79 16.10
CA ASN A 45 12.08 -6.17 16.47
C ASN A 45 12.09 -4.63 16.44
N ARG A 46 13.05 -4.01 15.76
CA ARG A 46 13.24 -2.56 15.74
C ARG A 46 13.33 -2.03 14.31
N THR A 47 14.08 -2.73 13.47
CA THR A 47 14.34 -2.28 12.11
C THR A 47 13.15 -2.63 11.22
N PRO A 48 12.43 -1.66 10.63
CA PRO A 48 11.25 -1.95 9.83
C PRO A 48 11.59 -2.62 8.49
N GLN A 49 10.68 -3.48 8.04
CA GLN A 49 10.62 -4.01 6.68
C GLN A 49 9.51 -3.30 5.89
N ALA A 50 9.43 -3.56 4.58
CA ALA A 50 8.41 -2.97 3.71
C ALA A 50 6.97 -3.14 4.24
N LEU A 51 6.65 -4.29 4.81
CA LEU A 51 5.28 -4.56 5.28
C LEU A 51 4.88 -3.66 6.46
N TYR A 52 5.82 -3.29 7.34
CA TYR A 52 5.54 -2.34 8.42
C TYR A 52 4.98 -1.04 7.87
N TRP A 53 5.60 -0.49 6.82
CA TRP A 53 5.15 0.74 6.19
C TRP A 53 3.77 0.61 5.55
N VAL A 54 3.41 -0.55 4.99
CA VAL A 54 2.05 -0.76 4.48
C VAL A 54 1.02 -0.71 5.61
N PHE A 55 1.31 -1.37 6.74
CA PHE A 55 0.44 -1.34 7.93
C PHE A 55 0.34 0.05 8.54
N GLU A 56 1.46 0.74 8.65
CA GLU A 56 1.53 2.09 9.19
C GLU A 56 0.72 3.05 8.32
N ARG A 57 0.90 3.03 6.99
CA ARG A 57 0.12 3.86 6.08
C ARG A 57 -1.36 3.53 6.11
N TYR A 58 -1.72 2.25 6.20
CA TYR A 58 -3.11 1.84 6.38
C TYR A 58 -3.70 2.39 7.69
N ALA A 59 -2.95 2.35 8.80
CA ALA A 59 -3.39 2.89 10.09
C ALA A 59 -3.57 4.43 10.08
N GLN A 60 -2.81 5.14 9.24
CA GLN A 60 -2.97 6.58 9.04
C GLN A 60 -4.20 6.95 8.20
N MET A 61 -4.80 6.01 7.48
CA MET A 61 -6.01 6.26 6.70
C MET A 61 -7.22 6.34 7.63
N LEU A 62 -7.51 7.53 8.13
CA LEU A 62 -8.66 7.82 8.99
C LEU A 62 -9.80 8.44 8.18
N GLY A 63 -10.99 8.43 8.78
CA GLY A 63 -12.19 9.05 8.21
C GLY A 63 -13.00 8.11 7.33
N ARG A 64 -13.79 8.69 6.43
CA ARG A 64 -14.81 8.01 5.63
C ARG A 64 -14.18 7.20 4.51
N THR A 65 -14.58 5.93 4.38
CA THR A 65 -14.20 5.08 3.25
C THR A 65 -14.80 5.60 1.95
N LEU A 66 -13.98 5.68 0.91
CA LEU A 66 -14.38 6.03 -0.44
C LEU A 66 -14.52 4.76 -1.29
N ALA A 67 -15.44 4.78 -2.24
CA ALA A 67 -15.55 3.72 -3.23
C ALA A 67 -14.32 3.76 -4.16
N THR A 68 -13.76 2.59 -4.47
CA THR A 68 -12.63 2.44 -5.38
C THR A 68 -12.97 1.45 -6.47
N THR A 69 -12.66 1.78 -7.72
CA THR A 69 -12.84 0.91 -8.89
C THR A 69 -11.53 0.83 -9.70
N SER A 70 -11.28 -0.31 -10.33
CA SER A 70 -10.11 -0.53 -11.20
C SER A 70 -10.57 -0.96 -12.58
N THR A 71 -9.88 -0.49 -13.63
CA THR A 71 -10.08 -0.96 -15.01
C THR A 71 -9.48 -2.35 -15.26
N THR A 72 -8.62 -2.83 -14.36
CA THR A 72 -8.06 -4.18 -14.33
C THR A 72 -8.40 -4.85 -12.99
N PRO A 73 -9.68 -5.21 -12.77
CA PRO A 73 -10.12 -5.83 -11.53
C PRO A 73 -9.46 -7.20 -11.36
N GLY A 74 -8.89 -7.47 -10.19
CA GLY A 74 -8.16 -8.70 -9.90
C GLY A 74 -6.64 -8.55 -9.90
N ASP A 75 -6.09 -7.49 -10.50
CA ASP A 75 -4.64 -7.22 -10.50
C ASP A 75 -4.31 -6.03 -9.60
N VAL A 76 -5.04 -4.93 -9.77
CA VAL A 76 -4.82 -3.67 -9.05
C VAL A 76 -5.93 -3.47 -8.05
N VAL A 77 -5.54 -3.26 -6.80
CA VAL A 77 -6.44 -2.99 -5.68
C VAL A 77 -6.08 -1.67 -5.02
N ALA A 78 -7.10 -0.94 -4.60
CA ALA A 78 -6.94 0.30 -3.87
C ALA A 78 -7.87 0.32 -2.65
N LEU A 79 -7.45 1.09 -1.65
CA LEU A 79 -8.28 1.57 -0.56
C LEU A 79 -8.15 3.09 -0.55
N ALA A 80 -9.25 3.78 -0.27
CA ALA A 80 -9.24 5.22 -0.19
C ALA A 80 -10.10 5.69 0.99
N ARG A 81 -9.61 6.69 1.72
CA ARG A 81 -10.33 7.33 2.81
C ARG A 81 -10.16 8.84 2.71
N ASN A 82 -11.21 9.57 3.10
CA ASN A 82 -11.16 11.02 3.22
C ASN A 82 -11.32 11.39 4.69
N THR A 83 -10.48 12.31 5.18
CA THR A 83 -10.53 12.76 6.58
C THR A 83 -11.80 13.55 6.90
N SER A 84 -12.44 14.16 5.89
CA SER A 84 -13.75 14.77 6.04
C SER A 84 -14.86 13.73 6.06
N SER A 85 -15.72 13.81 7.08
CA SER A 85 -16.99 13.07 7.13
C SER A 85 -18.04 13.64 6.17
N ASP A 86 -17.94 14.94 5.82
CA ASP A 86 -18.81 15.62 4.87
C ASP A 86 -18.24 15.52 3.45
N ALA A 87 -19.05 15.01 2.53
CA ALA A 87 -18.70 14.89 1.12
C ALA A 87 -18.55 16.25 0.41
N ALA A 88 -19.14 17.31 0.95
CA ALA A 88 -19.06 18.66 0.40
C ALA A 88 -17.87 19.48 0.93
N ALA A 89 -17.20 19.01 1.98
CA ALA A 89 -16.09 19.73 2.61
C ALA A 89 -14.73 19.25 2.08
N ALA A 90 -13.76 20.17 2.09
CA ALA A 90 -12.38 19.83 1.78
C ALA A 90 -11.80 18.96 2.89
N GLY A 91 -11.11 17.89 2.50
CA GLY A 91 -10.43 16.98 3.41
C GLY A 91 -9.34 16.24 2.67
N THR A 92 -8.34 15.77 3.42
CA THR A 92 -7.24 14.99 2.87
C THR A 92 -7.75 13.63 2.43
N THR A 93 -7.60 13.33 1.14
CA THR A 93 -7.83 11.98 0.62
C THR A 93 -6.53 11.20 0.68
N LYS A 94 -6.54 10.07 1.39
CA LYS A 94 -5.45 9.10 1.39
C LYS A 94 -5.85 7.91 0.53
N VAL A 95 -4.95 7.48 -0.35
CA VAL A 95 -5.16 6.29 -1.18
C VAL A 95 -3.98 5.35 -0.98
N LEU A 96 -4.26 4.10 -0.63
CA LEU A 96 -3.25 3.04 -0.60
C LEU A 96 -3.57 2.06 -1.73
N ILE A 97 -2.65 1.93 -2.68
CA ILE A 97 -2.84 1.17 -3.93
C ILE A 97 -1.67 0.21 -4.16
N GLY A 98 -1.94 -0.95 -4.75
CA GLY A 98 -0.89 -1.90 -5.13
C GLY A 98 -1.36 -2.91 -6.16
N ARG A 99 -0.40 -3.52 -6.85
CA ARG A 99 -0.65 -4.64 -7.77
C ARG A 99 -0.27 -5.93 -7.07
N PHE A 100 -1.21 -6.87 -6.98
CA PHE A 100 -0.91 -8.20 -6.48
C PHE A 100 -0.90 -9.18 -7.65
N VAL A 101 0.06 -10.11 -7.61
CA VAL A 101 0.15 -11.20 -8.58
C VAL A 101 -0.46 -12.42 -7.89
N SER A 102 -1.54 -12.98 -8.46
CA SER A 102 -2.23 -14.15 -7.91
C SER A 102 -1.39 -15.43 -8.00
N ASP A 103 -0.49 -15.49 -8.98
CA ASP A 103 0.45 -16.58 -9.20
C ASP A 103 1.85 -16.20 -8.70
N THR A 104 2.27 -16.80 -7.59
CA THR A 104 3.59 -16.55 -7.00
C THR A 104 4.75 -17.10 -7.84
N THR A 105 4.47 -17.97 -8.82
CA THR A 105 5.47 -18.53 -9.75
C THR A 105 5.72 -17.64 -10.95
N GLN A 106 4.84 -16.67 -11.22
CA GLN A 106 5.07 -15.68 -12.27
C GLN A 106 6.12 -14.66 -11.82
N ALA A 107 7.06 -14.41 -12.73
CA ALA A 107 7.95 -13.27 -12.63
C ALA A 107 7.12 -11.99 -12.52
N SER A 108 7.56 -11.06 -11.67
CA SER A 108 6.97 -9.73 -11.58
C SER A 108 6.88 -9.13 -12.98
N ALA A 109 5.67 -8.75 -13.41
CA ALA A 109 5.49 -8.11 -14.71
C ALA A 109 6.22 -6.76 -14.73
N ALA A 110 6.57 -6.31 -15.93
CA ALA A 110 7.20 -5.03 -16.13
C ALA A 110 6.42 -3.90 -15.44
N ALA A 111 7.14 -2.86 -15.03
CA ALA A 111 6.52 -1.64 -14.51
C ALA A 111 5.54 -1.08 -15.56
N LYS A 112 4.36 -0.65 -15.13
CA LYS A 112 3.36 -0.03 -16.00
C LYS A 112 3.04 1.36 -15.47
N SER A 113 2.67 2.28 -16.35
CA SER A 113 2.09 3.55 -15.93
C SER A 113 0.63 3.35 -15.56
N ILE A 114 0.22 3.87 -14.40
CA ILE A 114 -1.20 3.95 -14.03
C ILE A 114 -1.58 5.38 -13.67
N ALA A 115 -2.86 5.70 -13.86
CA ALA A 115 -3.46 6.95 -13.39
C ALA A 115 -4.50 6.63 -12.30
N VAL A 116 -4.44 7.38 -11.20
CA VAL A 116 -5.43 7.35 -10.13
C VAL A 116 -6.31 8.59 -10.27
N HIS A 117 -7.58 8.38 -10.55
CA HIS A 117 -8.55 9.47 -10.72
C HIS A 117 -9.37 9.63 -9.45
N LEU A 118 -9.21 10.76 -8.77
CA LEU A 118 -10.09 11.17 -7.68
C LEU A 118 -11.21 12.04 -8.25
N GLN A 119 -12.45 11.72 -7.88
CA GLN A 119 -13.65 12.40 -8.36
C GLN A 119 -14.53 12.79 -7.18
N GLY A 120 -15.40 13.78 -7.40
CA GLY A 120 -16.31 14.28 -6.37
C GLY A 120 -15.63 15.19 -5.35
N LEU A 121 -14.57 15.90 -5.76
CA LEU A 121 -14.00 16.97 -4.96
C LEU A 121 -14.99 18.16 -4.86
N PRO A 122 -14.99 18.92 -3.75
CA PRO A 122 -15.82 20.10 -3.60
C PRO A 122 -15.67 21.08 -4.78
N ALA A 123 -16.77 21.72 -5.19
CA ALA A 123 -16.79 22.59 -6.37
C ALA A 123 -15.85 23.80 -6.26
N ALA A 124 -15.57 24.27 -5.03
CA ALA A 124 -14.64 25.36 -4.76
C ALA A 124 -13.16 24.95 -4.91
N THR A 125 -12.85 23.65 -4.93
CA THR A 125 -11.48 23.16 -5.05
C THR A 125 -10.99 23.34 -6.49
N THR A 126 -9.99 24.21 -6.68
CA THR A 126 -9.40 24.49 -8.01
C THR A 126 -8.02 23.85 -8.21
N ARG A 127 -7.37 23.48 -7.11
CA ARG A 127 -6.05 22.83 -7.08
C ARG A 127 -6.03 21.81 -5.96
N ALA A 128 -5.22 20.77 -6.14
CA ALA A 128 -4.94 19.78 -5.10
C ALA A 128 -3.44 19.52 -5.04
N ARG A 129 -2.88 19.46 -3.84
CA ARG A 129 -1.51 19.03 -3.60
C ARG A 129 -1.49 17.51 -3.56
N ILE A 130 -0.62 16.90 -4.35
CA ILE A 130 -0.47 15.45 -4.45
C ILE A 130 0.94 15.08 -3.98
N GLU A 131 1.02 14.15 -3.04
CA GLU A 131 2.25 13.46 -2.67
C GLU A 131 2.08 11.97 -2.95
N ILE A 132 3.08 11.37 -3.61
CA ILE A 132 3.12 9.94 -3.92
C ILE A 132 4.33 9.33 -3.23
N GLN A 133 4.07 8.35 -2.38
CA GLN A 133 5.08 7.54 -1.71
C GLN A 133 5.04 6.11 -2.25
N ARG A 134 6.21 5.48 -2.35
CA ARG A 134 6.39 4.09 -2.74
C ARG A 134 6.98 3.29 -1.59
N ILE A 135 6.39 2.13 -1.37
CA ILE A 135 6.82 1.11 -0.43
C ILE A 135 7.29 -0.07 -1.27
N PRO A 136 8.61 -0.15 -1.58
CA PRO A 136 9.13 -1.19 -2.45
C PRO A 136 9.06 -2.56 -1.79
N TYR A 137 8.74 -3.59 -2.57
CA TYR A 137 8.95 -4.98 -2.17
C TYR A 137 10.42 -5.34 -2.33
N LEU A 138 11.11 -5.60 -1.22
CA LEU A 138 12.56 -5.80 -1.19
C LEU A 138 12.99 -7.27 -1.05
N ARG A 139 12.11 -8.27 -1.27
CA ARG A 139 12.57 -9.66 -1.23
C ARG A 139 13.15 -10.09 -2.58
N PRO A 140 14.40 -10.60 -2.64
CA PRO A 140 14.91 -11.32 -3.80
C PRO A 140 14.14 -12.64 -3.93
N ASP A 141 13.29 -12.70 -4.96
CA ASP A 141 12.49 -13.85 -5.42
C ASP A 141 11.72 -14.66 -4.34
N VAL A 142 10.88 -15.59 -4.78
CA VAL A 142 9.90 -16.31 -3.94
C VAL A 142 10.39 -17.71 -3.60
N GLN A 143 11.62 -18.08 -3.98
CA GLN A 143 12.03 -19.48 -4.00
C GLN A 143 12.59 -20.00 -2.68
N SER A 144 12.81 -19.13 -1.67
CA SER A 144 13.48 -19.51 -0.42
C SER A 144 12.63 -19.22 0.83
N GLY A 145 11.54 -19.96 1.00
CA GLY A 145 10.84 -20.05 2.29
C GLY A 145 10.44 -18.70 2.93
N PRO A 146 10.09 -18.67 4.22
CA PRO A 146 9.40 -17.50 4.75
C PRO A 146 10.27 -16.29 5.13
N ASP A 147 11.59 -16.42 5.28
CA ASP A 147 12.32 -15.39 6.06
C ASP A 147 13.83 -15.28 5.81
N THR A 148 14.41 -16.04 4.87
CA THR A 148 15.89 -16.04 4.68
C THR A 148 16.39 -14.83 3.88
N THR A 149 15.47 -14.00 3.36
CA THR A 149 15.76 -12.88 2.45
C THR A 149 15.12 -11.56 2.89
N ALA A 150 14.75 -11.44 4.17
CA ALA A 150 14.23 -10.21 4.74
C ALA A 150 15.21 -9.05 4.52
N GLN A 151 14.70 -7.90 4.04
CA GLN A 151 15.49 -6.70 3.81
C GLN A 151 14.89 -5.53 4.60
N PRO A 152 15.74 -4.73 5.27
CA PRO A 152 15.28 -3.56 5.98
C PRO A 152 14.80 -2.49 4.99
N LEU A 153 13.77 -1.74 5.38
CA LEU A 153 13.35 -0.52 4.70
C LEU A 153 13.23 0.58 5.76
N GLN A 154 14.26 1.40 5.89
CA GLN A 154 14.31 2.44 6.94
C GLN A 154 13.27 3.54 6.74
N ASN A 155 12.92 3.86 5.49
CA ASN A 155 11.94 4.88 5.14
C ASN A 155 11.26 4.50 3.82
N VAL A 156 10.05 5.01 3.61
CA VAL A 156 9.40 4.95 2.28
C VAL A 156 10.05 5.93 1.31
N GLU A 157 9.97 5.63 0.03
CA GLU A 157 10.47 6.49 -1.05
C GLU A 157 9.40 7.53 -1.40
N VAL A 158 9.73 8.82 -1.42
CA VAL A 158 8.86 9.83 -2.02
C VAL A 158 9.13 9.84 -3.52
N VAL A 159 8.15 9.39 -4.30
CA VAL A 159 8.27 9.29 -5.76
C VAL A 159 8.02 10.65 -6.41
N ASP A 160 7.02 11.39 -5.91
CA ASP A 160 6.65 12.67 -6.50
C ASP A 160 5.88 13.56 -5.52
N ARG A 161 5.95 14.88 -5.75
CA ARG A 161 5.20 15.93 -5.06
C ARG A 161 4.89 17.06 -6.03
N TYR A 162 3.61 17.31 -6.26
CA TYR A 162 3.20 18.38 -7.16
C TYR A 162 1.82 18.93 -6.82
N THR A 163 1.45 20.05 -7.44
CA THR A 163 0.10 20.60 -7.37
C THR A 163 -0.59 20.40 -8.72
N ALA A 164 -1.72 19.71 -8.72
CA ALA A 164 -2.52 19.49 -9.91
C ALA A 164 -3.73 20.42 -9.95
N LYS A 165 -4.17 20.77 -11.16
CA LYS A 165 -5.43 21.48 -11.37
C LYS A 165 -6.59 20.53 -11.15
N VAL A 166 -7.61 20.99 -10.43
CA VAL A 166 -8.90 20.31 -10.32
C VAL A 166 -9.82 20.83 -11.41
N VAL A 167 -10.39 19.92 -12.20
CA VAL A 167 -11.28 20.26 -13.31
C VAL A 167 -12.58 19.47 -13.15
N GLY A 168 -13.70 20.18 -13.00
CA GLY A 168 -15.02 19.55 -12.80
C GLY A 168 -15.08 18.63 -11.58
N GLY A 169 -14.42 19.01 -10.47
CA GLY A 169 -14.36 18.20 -9.25
C GLY A 169 -13.50 16.93 -9.37
N LYS A 170 -12.60 16.88 -10.37
CA LYS A 170 -11.72 15.72 -10.62
C LYS A 170 -10.25 16.13 -10.63
N VAL A 171 -9.40 15.23 -10.15
CA VAL A 171 -7.94 15.34 -10.23
C VAL A 171 -7.34 13.97 -10.49
N SER A 172 -6.20 13.95 -11.18
CA SER A 172 -5.49 12.72 -11.53
C SER A 172 -4.09 12.72 -10.93
N ALA A 173 -3.72 11.61 -10.29
CA ALA A 173 -2.36 11.30 -9.91
C ALA A 173 -1.75 10.27 -10.85
N TYR A 174 -0.49 10.44 -11.27
CA TYR A 174 0.17 9.56 -12.23
C TYR A 174 1.32 8.79 -11.57
N LEU A 175 1.34 7.47 -11.74
CA LEU A 175 2.40 6.59 -11.25
C LEU A 175 3.08 5.94 -12.46
N PRO A 176 4.19 6.51 -12.98
CA PRO A 176 4.78 6.09 -14.25
C PRO A 176 5.53 4.74 -14.19
N ALA A 177 5.91 4.29 -12.99
CA ALA A 177 6.66 3.06 -12.77
C ALA A 177 5.99 2.17 -11.72
N PHE A 178 4.69 1.89 -11.89
CA PHE A 178 3.92 1.05 -10.98
C PHE A 178 4.28 -0.42 -11.16
N LYS A 179 4.92 -0.99 -10.15
CA LYS A 179 5.47 -2.36 -10.16
C LYS A 179 4.59 -3.34 -9.39
N ASP A 180 4.75 -4.61 -9.72
CA ASP A 180 4.19 -5.70 -8.92
C ASP A 180 4.78 -5.72 -7.52
N ARG A 181 3.94 -6.11 -6.55
CA ARG A 181 4.28 -6.32 -5.14
C ARG A 181 4.65 -5.06 -4.36
N ASP A 182 5.01 -3.99 -5.05
CA ASP A 182 5.11 -2.65 -4.46
C ASP A 182 3.72 -2.17 -4.01
N ALA A 183 3.73 -1.35 -2.96
CA ALA A 183 2.57 -0.56 -2.56
C ALA A 183 2.89 0.93 -2.74
N TYR A 184 1.86 1.71 -3.00
CA TYR A 184 1.97 3.15 -3.15
C TYR A 184 0.92 3.81 -2.28
N TYR A 185 1.33 4.90 -1.64
CA TYR A 185 0.49 5.70 -0.77
C TYR A 185 0.42 7.12 -1.32
N LEU A 186 -0.78 7.57 -1.62
CA LEU A 186 -1.03 8.91 -2.14
C LEU A 186 -1.73 9.74 -1.07
N SER A 187 -1.28 10.99 -0.91
CA SER A 187 -2.00 12.05 -0.21
C SER A 187 -2.48 13.08 -1.21
N VAL A 188 -3.75 13.44 -1.14
CA VAL A 188 -4.36 14.51 -1.93
C VAL A 188 -5.03 15.51 -0.99
N ASP A 189 -4.48 16.72 -0.93
CA ASP A 189 -4.92 17.83 -0.07
C ASP A 189 -5.50 19.00 -0.88
#